data_AF-A0A1M6Y011-F1
#
_entry.id   AF-A0A1M6Y011-F1
#
_cell.length_a   1.000
_cell.length_b   1.000
_cell.length_c   1.000
_cell.angle_alpha   90.00
_cell.angle_beta   90.00
_cell.angle_gamma   90.00
#
_symmetry.space_group_name_H-M   'P 1'
#
loop_
_entity.id
_entity.type
_entity.pdbx_description
1 polymer ?
#
loop_
_entity_poly.entity_id
_entity_poly.type
_entity_poly.pdbx_seq_one_letter_code
_entity_poly.pdbx_strand_id
1 'polypeptide(L)'
;MMHGTGFFHVMRTLLGGGTVCFATSRSLDAHEVWGIVQRRRATEMVIVGDAFGRPLVDALAEAERAGDPYDISSLRRITSSGVVWSAAVKRELLARGSMTLTDNISASEGGPFGVSEVSRVEDVVEGRFTLAPVARVLDENDRDVVPGSGQIGVLASAGPQPVGYLNDPERTARTWRVIDGVRYAVPGDLATVEADGRLVLLGRGDGVVNTGGEKVFPEEVEQALLAHPAITDAVVVGVPDPRWGQSVTAVVAPRAALADLSDEELTAHLSDRLARYKHPRRIVRVDEVPRTPAGKLNRGKARELVLAQERPAGQPFTVEAGHVRAFARALGDTGGGIPPTFPIAFAHVDEDWPLVMRPGRPWHGSGKGPGESRGGAGGLHAEQEFVYYRPLREGETLTAHKVPGRTWTKTGRSGVLTFTERHVDFLDADQQPVVRSTTVTVTTAPASEEAR
;
A
#
# COMPACT_ATOMS: atom_id res chain seq x y z
N MET A 1 -20.24 -6.06 5.86
CA MET A 1 -19.19 -5.19 6.44
C MET A 1 -18.17 -6.08 7.14
N MET A 2 -16.91 -6.07 6.70
CA MET A 2 -15.84 -6.91 7.29
C MET A 2 -14.90 -6.13 8.25
N HIS A 3 -15.09 -4.81 8.41
CA HIS A 3 -14.19 -3.95 9.18
C HIS A 3 -14.94 -3.16 10.27
N GLY A 4 -14.34 -3.07 11.47
CA GLY A 4 -14.96 -2.47 12.66
C GLY A 4 -15.35 -1.00 12.46
N THR A 5 -14.50 -0.19 11.83
CA THR A 5 -14.79 1.23 11.56
C THR A 5 -16.11 1.44 10.83
N GLY A 6 -16.37 0.68 9.76
CA GLY A 6 -17.62 0.78 9.01
C GLY A 6 -18.81 0.34 9.85
N PHE A 7 -18.68 -0.79 10.57
CA PHE A 7 -19.73 -1.30 11.46
C PHE A 7 -20.13 -0.27 12.53
N PHE A 8 -19.17 0.27 13.27
CA PHE A 8 -19.44 1.24 14.34
C PHE A 8 -20.04 2.54 13.81
N HIS A 9 -19.62 3.02 12.63
CA HIS A 9 -20.23 4.20 12.01
C HIS A 9 -21.67 3.93 11.60
N VAL A 10 -21.96 2.79 10.97
CA VAL A 10 -23.33 2.40 10.59
C VAL A 10 -24.21 2.30 11.84
N MET A 11 -23.75 1.61 12.89
CA MET A 11 -24.51 1.48 14.13
C MET A 11 -24.74 2.84 14.80
N ARG A 12 -23.73 3.70 14.90
CA ARG A 12 -23.88 5.06 15.44
C ARG A 12 -24.92 5.86 14.65
N THR A 13 -24.85 5.83 13.33
CA THR A 13 -25.80 6.54 12.47
C THR A 13 -27.22 6.04 12.67
N LEU A 14 -27.43 4.72 12.67
CA LEU A 14 -28.77 4.14 12.87
C LEU A 14 -29.33 4.42 14.27
N LEU A 15 -28.51 4.30 15.32
CA LEU A 15 -28.90 4.61 16.70
C LEU A 15 -29.22 6.10 16.91
N GLY A 16 -28.56 6.98 16.14
CA GLY A 16 -28.86 8.42 16.11
C GLY A 16 -30.07 8.80 15.25
N GLY A 17 -30.80 7.84 14.67
CA GLY A 17 -31.92 8.09 13.77
C GLY A 17 -31.52 8.60 12.38
N GLY A 18 -30.24 8.46 12.02
CA GLY A 18 -29.70 8.89 10.75
C GLY A 18 -29.91 7.88 9.61
N THR A 19 -29.55 8.31 8.40
CA THR A 19 -29.59 7.47 7.19
C THR A 19 -28.19 7.03 6.81
N VAL A 20 -28.04 5.75 6.46
CA VAL A 20 -26.78 5.18 5.96
C VAL A 20 -26.86 5.05 4.44
N CYS A 21 -25.88 5.64 3.74
CA CYS A 21 -25.75 5.49 2.29
C CYS A 21 -24.59 4.55 1.97
N PHE A 22 -24.83 3.57 1.11
CA PHE A 22 -23.81 2.63 0.64
C PHE A 22 -23.50 2.90 -0.84
N ALA A 23 -22.20 2.87 -1.18
CA ALA A 23 -21.76 2.71 -2.56
C ALA A 23 -22.12 1.30 -3.04
N THR A 24 -22.46 1.18 -4.33
CA THR A 24 -22.84 -0.08 -4.98
C THR A 24 -21.64 -0.77 -5.64
N SER A 25 -20.58 -0.02 -5.95
CA SER A 25 -19.36 -0.55 -6.52
C SER A 25 -18.66 -1.55 -5.57
N ARG A 26 -18.06 -2.59 -6.16
CA ARG A 26 -17.33 -3.62 -5.40
C ARG A 26 -15.96 -3.15 -4.91
N SER A 27 -15.42 -2.10 -5.53
CA SER A 27 -14.18 -1.39 -5.20
C SER A 27 -14.48 0.09 -5.05
N LEU A 28 -13.53 0.87 -4.54
CA LEU A 28 -13.69 2.32 -4.44
C LEU A 28 -13.89 2.93 -5.83
N ASP A 29 -15.02 3.59 -6.02
CA ASP A 29 -15.30 4.51 -7.12
C ASP A 29 -15.53 5.90 -6.51
N ALA A 30 -14.57 6.80 -6.71
CA ALA A 30 -14.61 8.13 -6.13
C ALA A 30 -15.76 8.99 -6.68
N HIS A 31 -16.10 8.85 -7.97
CA HIS A 31 -17.20 9.59 -8.59
C HIS A 31 -18.56 9.08 -8.10
N GLU A 32 -18.70 7.77 -7.87
CA GLU A 32 -19.90 7.23 -7.23
C GLU A 32 -20.08 7.82 -5.83
N VAL A 33 -19.01 7.87 -5.02
CA VAL A 33 -19.03 8.41 -3.67
C VAL A 33 -19.46 9.87 -3.66
N TRP A 34 -18.87 10.73 -4.50
CA TRP A 34 -19.28 12.14 -4.58
C TRP A 34 -20.69 12.32 -5.12
N GLY A 35 -21.09 11.50 -6.10
CA GLY A 35 -22.46 11.46 -6.57
C GLY A 35 -23.47 11.11 -5.46
N ILE A 36 -23.10 10.22 -4.54
CA ILE A 36 -23.92 9.92 -3.35
C ILE A 36 -23.97 11.12 -2.41
N VAL A 37 -22.82 11.75 -2.10
CA VAL A 37 -22.77 12.96 -1.24
C VAL A 37 -23.71 14.03 -1.78
N GLN A 38 -23.60 14.37 -3.08
CA GLN A 38 -24.43 15.38 -3.72
C GLN A 38 -25.92 15.00 -3.71
N ARG A 39 -26.29 13.81 -4.21
CA ARG A 39 -27.70 13.41 -4.36
C ARG A 39 -28.42 13.16 -3.03
N ARG A 40 -27.70 12.64 -2.04
CA ARG A 40 -28.27 12.27 -0.72
C ARG A 40 -27.99 13.32 0.35
N ARG A 41 -27.24 14.37 0.02
CA ARG A 41 -26.81 15.42 0.95
C ARG A 41 -26.12 14.84 2.19
N ALA A 42 -25.21 13.88 1.97
CA ALA A 42 -24.57 13.15 3.05
C ALA A 42 -23.72 14.09 3.92
N THR A 43 -23.90 14.03 5.24
CA THR A 43 -23.26 14.97 6.18
C THR A 43 -21.94 14.47 6.74
N GLU A 44 -21.72 13.16 6.74
CA GLU A 44 -20.51 12.54 7.29
C GLU A 44 -20.04 11.39 6.39
N MET A 45 -18.73 11.23 6.28
CA MET A 45 -18.08 10.15 5.56
C MET A 45 -16.97 9.54 6.41
N VAL A 46 -16.75 8.23 6.25
CA VAL A 46 -15.61 7.53 6.82
C VAL A 46 -14.75 6.94 5.71
N ILE A 47 -13.44 7.08 5.84
CA ILE A 47 -12.46 6.64 4.84
C ILE A 47 -11.27 5.93 5.51
N VAL A 48 -10.35 5.42 4.68
CA VAL A 48 -9.10 4.79 5.15
C VAL A 48 -7.91 5.51 4.52
N GLY A 49 -7.40 6.54 5.20
CA GLY A 49 -6.18 7.23 4.82
C GLY A 49 -6.17 7.75 3.37
N ASP A 50 -4.98 7.90 2.81
CA ASP A 50 -4.78 8.36 1.43
C ASP A 50 -5.28 7.38 0.38
N ALA A 51 -5.37 6.08 0.71
CA ALA A 51 -5.92 5.05 -0.18
C ALA A 51 -7.35 5.38 -0.64
N PHE A 52 -8.09 6.16 0.16
CA PHE A 52 -9.40 6.71 -0.21
C PHE A 52 -9.30 8.21 -0.49
N GLY A 53 -8.56 8.94 0.35
CA GLY A 53 -8.48 10.39 0.29
C GLY A 53 -7.93 10.91 -1.05
N ARG A 54 -6.87 10.29 -1.60
CA ARG A 54 -6.27 10.73 -2.85
C ARG A 54 -7.21 10.52 -4.06
N PRO A 55 -7.77 9.31 -4.31
CA PRO A 55 -8.75 9.13 -5.38
C PRO A 55 -9.96 10.07 -5.27
N LEU A 56 -10.43 10.32 -4.04
CA LEU A 56 -11.53 11.25 -3.79
C LEU A 56 -11.17 12.69 -4.19
N VAL A 57 -9.99 13.17 -3.82
CA VAL A 57 -9.50 14.50 -4.23
C VAL A 57 -9.29 14.58 -5.74
N ASP A 58 -8.72 13.54 -6.37
CA ASP A 58 -8.51 13.49 -7.82
C ASP A 58 -9.83 13.60 -8.59
N ALA A 59 -10.88 12.89 -8.15
CA ALA A 59 -12.20 12.96 -8.75
C ALA A 59 -12.87 14.34 -8.61
N LEU A 60 -12.66 15.05 -7.48
CA LEU A 60 -13.13 16.45 -7.34
C LEU A 60 -12.41 17.36 -8.33
N ALA A 61 -11.08 17.26 -8.40
CA ALA A 61 -10.26 18.07 -9.30
C ALA A 61 -10.56 17.79 -10.78
N GLU A 62 -10.91 16.55 -11.13
CA GLU A 62 -11.38 16.18 -12.46
C GLU A 62 -12.73 16.82 -12.81
N ALA A 63 -13.72 16.70 -11.93
CA ALA A 63 -15.04 17.29 -12.10
C ALA A 63 -14.98 18.83 -12.23
N GLU A 64 -14.13 19.48 -11.42
CA GLU A 64 -13.86 20.92 -11.52
C GLU A 64 -13.27 21.31 -12.88
N ARG A 65 -12.27 20.57 -13.37
CA ARG A 65 -11.67 20.82 -14.70
C ARG A 65 -12.64 20.57 -15.85
N ALA A 66 -13.57 19.62 -15.68
CA ALA A 66 -14.63 19.35 -16.64
C ALA A 66 -15.76 20.41 -16.63
N GLY A 67 -15.76 21.33 -15.66
CA GLY A 67 -16.77 22.38 -15.53
C GLY A 67 -18.08 21.91 -14.89
N ASP A 68 -18.10 20.72 -14.27
CA ASP A 68 -19.27 20.15 -13.58
C ASP A 68 -18.88 19.71 -12.15
N PRO A 69 -18.54 20.65 -11.25
CA PRO A 69 -18.07 20.34 -9.91
C PRO A 69 -19.17 19.72 -9.04
N TYR A 70 -18.80 18.77 -8.19
CA TYR A 70 -19.72 18.17 -7.23
C TYR A 70 -20.14 19.17 -6.13
N ASP A 71 -21.44 19.22 -5.80
CA ASP A 71 -21.93 19.91 -4.61
C ASP A 71 -21.67 19.08 -3.34
N ILE A 72 -20.59 19.43 -2.64
CA ILE A 72 -20.20 18.82 -1.37
C ILE A 72 -20.58 19.68 -0.15
N SER A 73 -21.39 20.73 -0.32
CA SER A 73 -21.75 21.68 0.76
C SER A 73 -22.46 21.06 1.96
N SER A 74 -23.07 19.89 1.76
CA SER A 74 -23.75 19.14 2.83
C SER A 74 -22.78 18.42 3.77
N LEU A 75 -21.55 18.14 3.33
CA LEU A 75 -20.58 17.34 4.05
C LEU A 75 -19.94 18.16 5.16
N ARG A 76 -20.18 17.76 6.41
CA ARG A 76 -19.69 18.44 7.61
C ARG A 76 -18.44 17.78 8.18
N ARG A 77 -18.26 16.48 7.95
CA ARG A 77 -17.14 15.72 8.54
C ARG A 77 -16.65 14.60 7.64
N ILE A 78 -15.34 14.44 7.56
CA ILE A 78 -14.71 13.23 7.02
C ILE A 78 -13.80 12.66 8.10
N THR A 79 -13.97 11.39 8.42
CA THR A 79 -13.16 10.70 9.44
C THR A 79 -12.29 9.63 8.79
N SER A 80 -10.98 9.69 9.00
CA SER A 80 -10.07 8.57 8.76
C SER A 80 -9.83 7.82 10.07
N SER A 81 -9.93 6.50 10.04
CA SER A 81 -9.74 5.65 11.23
C SER A 81 -8.81 4.48 10.93
N GLY A 82 -7.80 4.32 11.78
CA GLY A 82 -6.82 3.23 11.68
C GLY A 82 -5.68 3.45 10.68
N VAL A 83 -5.69 4.56 9.94
CA VAL A 83 -4.58 5.04 9.10
C VAL A 83 -4.63 6.57 9.08
N VAL A 84 -3.48 7.24 9.22
CA VAL A 84 -3.36 8.69 9.07
C VAL A 84 -3.35 9.04 7.59
N TRP A 85 -4.11 10.04 7.16
CA TRP A 85 -4.00 10.64 5.82
C TRP A 85 -3.11 11.89 5.80
N SER A 86 -2.49 12.13 4.65
CA SER A 86 -1.49 13.17 4.46
C SER A 86 -2.06 14.57 4.62
N ALA A 87 -1.21 15.52 5.02
CA ALA A 87 -1.61 16.92 5.07
C ALA A 87 -2.00 17.46 3.70
N ALA A 88 -1.39 16.97 2.61
CA ALA A 88 -1.71 17.37 1.26
C ALA A 88 -3.19 17.12 0.93
N VAL A 89 -3.67 15.89 1.15
CA VAL A 89 -5.08 15.53 0.93
C VAL A 89 -6.02 16.37 1.80
N LYS A 90 -5.68 16.57 3.08
CA LYS A 90 -6.49 17.40 3.99
C LYS A 90 -6.64 18.84 3.49
N ARG A 91 -5.52 19.46 3.07
CA ARG A 91 -5.53 20.84 2.56
C ARG A 91 -6.35 20.96 1.28
N GLU A 92 -6.22 19.99 0.38
CA GLU A 92 -6.98 19.97 -0.87
C GLU A 92 -8.50 19.82 -0.67
N LEU A 93 -8.92 19.08 0.36
CA LEU A 93 -10.34 18.95 0.74
C LEU A 93 -10.87 20.22 1.41
N LEU A 94 -10.12 20.77 2.37
CA LEU A 94 -10.51 22.00 3.09
C LEU A 94 -10.54 23.24 2.17
N ALA A 95 -9.76 23.25 1.09
CA ALA A 95 -9.82 24.29 0.08
C ALA A 95 -11.12 24.29 -0.73
N ARG A 96 -11.84 23.16 -0.77
CA ARG A 96 -13.06 22.95 -1.58
C ARG A 96 -14.36 22.97 -0.79
N GLY A 97 -14.29 22.92 0.54
CA GLY A 97 -15.48 22.88 1.38
C GLY A 97 -15.22 23.19 2.84
N SER A 98 -16.28 23.63 3.52
CA SER A 98 -16.25 23.88 4.97
C SER A 98 -16.64 22.61 5.72
N MET A 99 -15.63 21.87 6.19
CA MET A 99 -15.82 20.60 6.90
C MET A 99 -14.74 20.40 7.97
N THR A 100 -15.00 19.50 8.91
CA THR A 100 -14.00 19.02 9.87
C THR A 100 -13.41 17.70 9.38
N LEU A 101 -12.09 17.65 9.27
CA LEU A 101 -11.34 16.43 8.95
C LEU A 101 -10.81 15.84 10.26
N THR A 102 -11.18 14.59 10.54
CA THR A 102 -10.83 13.89 11.78
C THR A 102 -9.94 12.69 11.48
N ASP A 103 -8.79 12.57 12.12
CA ASP A 103 -8.03 11.32 12.23
C ASP A 103 -8.27 10.70 13.60
N ASN A 104 -8.55 9.40 13.61
CA ASN A 104 -8.73 8.64 14.84
C ASN A 104 -7.75 7.47 14.90
N ILE A 105 -6.93 7.46 15.95
CA ILE A 105 -6.15 6.29 16.35
C ILE A 105 -7.09 5.38 17.14
N SER A 106 -7.46 4.27 16.52
CA SER A 106 -8.40 3.30 17.07
C SER A 106 -8.05 1.89 16.60
N ALA A 107 -8.40 0.88 17.39
CA ALA A 107 -8.25 -0.52 17.06
C ALA A 107 -9.60 -1.24 17.18
N SER A 108 -9.71 -2.46 16.63
CA SER A 108 -10.91 -3.27 16.86
C SER A 108 -11.08 -3.64 18.33
N GLU A 109 -9.98 -3.63 19.08
CA GLU A 109 -9.89 -3.95 20.50
C GLU A 109 -10.30 -2.78 21.42
N GLY A 110 -10.30 -1.55 20.93
CA GLY A 110 -10.68 -0.37 21.71
C GLY A 110 -10.28 0.97 21.08
N GLY A 111 -10.54 2.04 21.82
CA GLY A 111 -10.29 3.42 21.41
C GLY A 111 -11.50 4.31 21.70
N PRO A 112 -11.46 5.60 21.31
CA PRO A 112 -10.34 6.26 20.63
C PRO A 112 -9.12 6.39 21.55
N PHE A 113 -7.91 6.24 20.98
CA PHE A 113 -6.65 6.45 21.69
C PHE A 113 -6.17 7.90 21.53
N GLY A 114 -6.26 8.42 20.32
CA GLY A 114 -5.85 9.78 19.98
C GLY A 114 -6.65 10.29 18.81
N VAL A 115 -6.90 11.59 18.82
CA VAL A 115 -7.74 12.27 17.82
C VAL A 115 -7.01 13.50 17.30
N SER A 116 -7.00 13.67 15.99
CA SER A 116 -6.60 14.92 15.34
C SER A 116 -7.81 15.48 14.60
N GLU A 117 -8.17 16.73 14.85
CA GLU A 117 -9.27 17.41 14.16
C GLU A 117 -8.78 18.72 13.58
N VAL A 118 -9.05 18.92 12.30
CA VAL A 118 -8.67 20.15 11.58
C VAL A 118 -9.84 20.61 10.74
N SER A 119 -10.15 21.91 10.82
CA SER A 119 -11.22 22.54 10.02
C SER A 119 -10.71 23.73 9.20
N ARG A 120 -9.43 24.06 9.32
CA ARG A 120 -8.75 25.15 8.60
C ARG A 120 -7.44 24.63 8.01
N VAL A 121 -7.06 25.14 6.84
CA VAL A 121 -5.89 24.68 6.08
C VAL A 121 -4.59 24.93 6.84
N GLU A 122 -4.52 26.07 7.54
CA GLU A 122 -3.39 26.52 8.35
C GLU A 122 -3.15 25.67 9.61
N ASP A 123 -4.19 25.00 10.11
CA ASP A 123 -4.11 24.16 11.32
C ASP A 123 -3.67 22.71 11.00
N VAL A 124 -3.46 22.39 9.71
CA VAL A 124 -3.07 21.05 9.28
C VAL A 124 -1.61 20.77 9.65
N VAL A 125 -1.45 20.00 10.73
CA VAL A 125 -0.16 19.47 11.22
C VAL A 125 -0.12 17.95 11.07
N GLU A 126 1.02 17.43 10.60
CA GLU A 126 1.21 15.98 10.39
C GLU A 126 1.57 15.27 11.69
N GLY A 127 1.13 14.02 11.83
CA GLY A 127 1.59 13.09 12.87
C GLY A 127 1.26 13.46 14.32
N ARG A 128 0.57 14.57 14.57
CA ARG A 128 0.22 15.05 15.91
C ARG A 128 -1.25 14.83 16.25
N PHE A 129 -1.47 14.21 17.41
CA PHE A 129 -2.78 13.86 17.92
C PHE A 129 -2.97 14.45 19.31
N THR A 130 -4.21 14.75 19.67
CA THR A 130 -4.58 14.96 21.07
C THR A 130 -4.90 13.60 21.68
N LEU A 131 -4.32 13.30 22.84
CA LEU A 131 -4.66 12.09 23.59
C LEU A 131 -6.16 12.13 23.95
N ALA A 132 -6.89 11.06 23.67
CA ALA A 132 -8.32 11.01 23.99
C ALA A 132 -8.51 11.04 25.52
N PRO A 133 -9.61 11.62 26.05
CA PRO A 133 -9.81 11.74 27.50
C PRO A 133 -9.83 10.40 28.27
N VAL A 134 -10.18 9.31 27.58
CA VAL A 134 -10.21 7.95 28.15
C VAL A 134 -8.93 7.17 27.88
N ALA A 135 -7.93 7.80 27.26
CA ALA A 135 -6.70 7.16 26.84
C ALA A 135 -5.50 7.61 27.70
N ARG A 136 -4.51 6.74 27.76
CA ARG A 136 -3.24 6.90 28.48
C ARG A 136 -2.10 6.40 27.60
N VAL A 137 -0.89 6.92 27.82
CA VAL A 137 0.36 6.35 27.30
C VAL A 137 1.11 5.80 28.49
N LEU A 138 1.31 4.48 28.52
CA LEU A 138 1.80 3.77 29.70
C LEU A 138 3.21 3.26 29.50
N ASP A 139 4.05 3.36 30.53
CA ASP A 139 5.36 2.75 30.55
C ASP A 139 5.30 1.22 30.80
N GLU A 140 6.47 0.59 30.93
CA GLU A 140 6.60 -0.85 31.20
C GLU A 140 6.03 -1.29 32.57
N ASN A 141 5.76 -0.34 33.46
CA ASN A 141 5.22 -0.56 34.80
C ASN A 141 3.77 -0.07 34.94
N ASP A 142 3.08 0.18 33.82
CA ASP A 142 1.71 0.69 33.77
C ASP A 142 1.50 2.07 34.41
N ARG A 143 2.54 2.91 34.44
CA ARG A 143 2.46 4.32 34.85
C ARG A 143 2.37 5.24 33.64
N ASP A 144 1.74 6.40 33.81
CA ASP A 144 1.68 7.39 32.74
C ASP A 144 3.08 7.88 32.36
N VAL A 145 3.35 7.89 31.06
CA VAL A 145 4.51 8.57 30.50
C VAL A 145 4.42 10.06 30.79
N VAL A 146 5.51 10.62 31.34
CA VAL A 146 5.58 12.05 31.65
C VAL A 146 5.67 12.85 30.34
N PRO A 147 4.77 13.82 30.08
CA PRO A 147 4.83 14.68 28.90
C PRO A 147 6.19 15.38 28.75
N GLY A 148 6.76 15.36 27.54
CA GLY A 148 8.04 15.98 27.22
C GLY A 148 9.28 15.20 27.69
N SER A 149 9.12 14.05 28.35
CA SER A 149 10.25 13.21 28.80
C SER A 149 11.01 12.52 27.66
N GLY A 150 10.38 12.38 26.49
CA GLY A 150 10.88 11.55 25.38
C GLY A 150 10.76 10.04 25.63
N GLN A 151 10.18 9.62 26.76
CA GLN A 151 9.94 8.21 27.06
C GLN A 151 8.89 7.63 26.12
N ILE A 152 9.16 6.43 25.62
CA ILE A 152 8.24 5.66 24.80
C ILE A 152 7.34 4.83 25.72
N GLY A 153 6.04 4.90 25.50
CA GLY A 153 5.06 4.04 26.16
C GLY A 153 4.11 3.37 25.17
N VAL A 154 3.19 2.58 25.70
CA VAL A 154 2.13 1.90 24.95
C VAL A 154 0.79 2.62 25.14
N LEU A 155 0.05 2.77 24.05
CA LEU A 155 -1.30 3.33 24.07
C LEU A 155 -2.28 2.39 24.77
N ALA A 156 -3.07 2.98 25.66
CA ALA A 156 -4.12 2.33 26.39
C ALA A 156 -5.40 3.17 26.33
N SER A 157 -6.56 2.56 26.16
CA SER A 157 -7.86 3.26 26.18
C SER A 157 -8.86 2.52 27.05
N ALA A 158 -9.51 3.23 27.95
CA ALA A 158 -10.66 2.76 28.71
C ALA A 158 -11.97 2.93 27.90
N GLY A 159 -13.11 2.55 28.50
CA GLY A 159 -14.44 2.73 27.93
C GLY A 159 -15.10 1.43 27.45
N PRO A 160 -16.15 1.53 26.61
CA PRO A 160 -16.82 0.36 26.04
C PRO A 160 -15.85 -0.45 25.17
N GLN A 161 -15.58 -1.68 25.57
CA GLN A 161 -14.59 -2.56 24.94
C GLN A 161 -15.17 -3.95 24.70
N PRO A 162 -14.64 -4.72 23.72
CA PRO A 162 -14.93 -6.13 23.59
C PRO A 162 -14.60 -6.91 24.87
N VAL A 163 -15.28 -8.05 25.07
CA VAL A 163 -15.02 -8.96 26.19
C VAL A 163 -13.64 -9.63 26.08
N GLY A 164 -13.15 -9.86 24.86
CA GLY A 164 -11.87 -10.51 24.62
C GLY A 164 -11.77 -11.09 23.22
N TYR A 165 -10.64 -11.77 22.95
CA TYR A 165 -10.48 -12.61 21.78
C TYR A 165 -11.19 -13.96 21.98
N LEU A 166 -11.87 -14.42 20.92
CA LEU A 166 -12.58 -15.70 20.93
C LEU A 166 -11.59 -16.85 21.13
N ASN A 167 -11.83 -17.68 22.16
CA ASN A 167 -11.03 -18.86 22.51
C ASN A 167 -9.54 -18.58 22.79
N ASP A 168 -9.19 -17.35 23.14
CA ASP A 168 -7.80 -16.97 23.45
C ASP A 168 -7.74 -16.12 24.73
N PRO A 169 -7.90 -16.76 25.91
CA PRO A 169 -7.91 -16.05 27.19
C PRO A 169 -6.55 -15.41 27.51
N GLU A 170 -5.44 -16.00 27.06
CA GLU A 170 -4.11 -15.44 27.31
C GLU A 170 -3.89 -14.14 26.54
N ARG A 171 -4.17 -14.12 25.24
CA ARG A 171 -4.07 -12.91 24.45
C ARG A 171 -5.09 -11.87 24.92
N THR A 172 -6.27 -12.32 25.37
CA THR A 172 -7.25 -11.44 25.99
C THR A 172 -6.69 -10.74 27.23
N ALA A 173 -6.07 -11.48 28.16
CA ALA A 173 -5.48 -10.90 29.36
C ALA A 173 -4.29 -9.96 29.05
N ARG A 174 -3.52 -10.26 28.00
CA ARG A 174 -2.42 -9.40 27.53
C ARG A 174 -2.93 -8.09 26.93
N THR A 175 -4.01 -8.13 26.14
CA THR A 175 -4.54 -6.97 25.42
C THR A 175 -5.50 -6.14 26.27
N TRP A 176 -6.28 -6.74 27.17
CA TRP A 176 -7.15 -5.99 28.09
C TRP A 176 -6.65 -6.13 29.52
N ARG A 177 -5.95 -5.10 29.98
CA ARG A 177 -5.28 -5.06 31.29
C ARG A 177 -6.09 -4.25 32.28
N VAL A 178 -6.04 -4.61 33.56
CA VAL A 178 -6.66 -3.82 34.64
C VAL A 178 -5.58 -3.02 35.34
N ILE A 179 -5.69 -1.70 35.27
CA ILE A 179 -4.72 -0.74 35.81
C ILE A 179 -5.49 0.21 36.71
N ASP A 180 -5.09 0.32 37.97
CA ASP A 180 -5.77 1.14 38.99
C ASP A 180 -7.28 0.81 39.10
N GLY A 181 -7.65 -0.46 38.93
CA GLY A 181 -9.05 -0.93 38.96
C GLY A 181 -9.85 -0.64 37.70
N VAL A 182 -9.25 -0.04 36.67
CA VAL A 182 -9.91 0.28 35.39
C VAL A 182 -9.39 -0.63 34.28
N ARG A 183 -10.29 -1.17 33.45
CA ARG A 183 -9.94 -2.03 32.33
C ARG A 183 -9.57 -1.20 31.10
N TYR A 184 -8.35 -1.36 30.60
CA TYR A 184 -7.82 -0.69 29.42
C TYR A 184 -7.57 -1.70 28.29
N ALA A 185 -7.96 -1.35 27.06
CA ALA A 185 -7.47 -2.00 25.86
C ALA A 185 -6.08 -1.46 25.53
N VAL A 186 -5.10 -2.35 25.38
CA VAL A 186 -3.68 -2.08 25.17
C VAL A 186 -3.20 -2.91 23.97
N PRO A 187 -3.50 -2.45 22.75
CA PRO A 187 -3.27 -3.22 21.52
C PRO A 187 -1.80 -3.31 21.09
N GLY A 188 -0.87 -2.62 21.77
CA GLY A 188 0.57 -2.64 21.48
C GLY A 188 1.07 -1.52 20.56
N ASP A 189 0.25 -0.50 20.32
CA ASP A 189 0.64 0.72 19.60
C ASP A 189 1.53 1.60 20.51
N LEU A 190 2.73 1.92 20.06
CA LEU A 190 3.74 2.70 20.78
C LEU A 190 3.60 4.19 20.47
N ALA A 191 3.86 5.02 21.47
CA ALA A 191 3.78 6.48 21.34
C ALA A 191 4.66 7.20 22.36
N THR A 192 4.91 8.48 22.09
CA THR A 192 5.44 9.45 23.06
C THR A 192 4.42 10.57 23.31
N VAL A 193 4.60 11.29 24.41
CA VAL A 193 3.80 12.47 24.75
C VAL A 193 4.72 13.70 24.72
N GLU A 194 4.44 14.65 23.84
CA GLU A 194 5.14 15.94 23.75
C GLU A 194 4.87 16.79 25.00
N ALA A 195 5.70 17.80 25.25
CA ALA A 195 5.59 18.66 26.45
C ALA A 195 4.25 19.42 26.52
N ASP A 196 3.61 19.66 25.37
CA ASP A 196 2.28 20.29 25.27
C ASP A 196 1.12 19.29 25.42
N GLY A 197 1.41 18.02 25.72
CA GLY A 197 0.43 16.95 25.90
C GLY A 197 -0.02 16.28 24.61
N ARG A 198 0.53 16.68 23.45
CA ARG A 198 0.24 16.01 22.18
C ARG A 198 0.87 14.62 22.12
N LEU A 199 0.17 13.72 21.47
CA LEU A 199 0.57 12.34 21.22
C LEU A 199 1.27 12.26 19.87
N VAL A 200 2.46 11.64 19.85
CA VAL A 200 3.17 11.24 18.64
C VAL A 200 3.12 9.72 18.55
N LEU A 201 2.38 9.21 17.56
CA LEU A 201 2.26 7.78 17.30
C LEU A 201 3.54 7.26 16.63
N LEU A 202 4.15 6.24 17.23
CA LEU A 202 5.34 5.58 16.69
C LEU A 202 4.97 4.29 15.92
N GLY A 203 3.77 3.75 16.06
CA GLY A 203 3.33 2.52 15.38
C GLY A 203 3.38 1.29 16.28
N ARG A 204 3.15 0.08 15.74
CA ARG A 204 3.12 -1.15 16.55
C ARG A 204 4.49 -1.75 16.76
N GLY A 205 4.75 -2.25 17.97
CA GLY A 205 6.01 -2.91 18.34
C GLY A 205 6.47 -4.01 17.38
N ASP A 206 5.54 -4.79 16.81
CA ASP A 206 5.85 -5.89 15.88
C ASP A 206 6.33 -5.42 14.49
N GLY A 207 6.12 -4.15 14.15
CA GLY A 207 6.51 -3.54 12.89
C GLY A 207 7.86 -2.80 12.92
N VAL A 208 8.41 -2.55 14.11
CA VAL A 208 9.63 -1.75 14.29
C VAL A 208 10.80 -2.41 13.57
N VAL A 209 11.52 -1.62 12.77
CA VAL A 209 12.76 -2.05 12.11
C VAL A 209 13.91 -1.81 13.08
N ASN A 210 14.53 -2.89 13.54
CA ASN A 210 15.70 -2.83 14.41
C ASN A 210 16.95 -2.87 13.53
N THR A 211 17.57 -1.72 13.31
CA THR A 211 18.69 -1.54 12.38
C THR A 211 19.91 -0.99 13.12
N GLY A 212 21.00 -1.74 13.17
CA GLY A 212 22.26 -1.26 13.77
C GLY A 212 22.18 -0.89 15.26
N GLY A 213 21.24 -1.47 16.01
CA GLY A 213 20.98 -1.11 17.41
C GLY A 213 19.95 0.01 17.59
N GLU A 214 19.48 0.63 16.51
CA GLU A 214 18.49 1.70 16.52
C GLU A 214 17.08 1.17 16.21
N LYS A 215 16.07 1.83 16.78
CA LYS A 215 14.65 1.58 16.47
C LYS A 215 14.17 2.56 15.43
N VAL A 216 13.78 2.04 14.27
CA VAL A 216 13.14 2.80 13.20
C VAL A 216 11.69 2.39 13.10
N PHE A 217 10.81 3.37 13.21
CA PHE A 217 9.38 3.20 13.15
C PHE A 217 8.92 3.40 11.70
N PRO A 218 8.44 2.34 11.00
CA PRO A 218 8.08 2.43 9.59
C PRO A 218 7.12 3.56 9.28
N GLU A 219 6.09 3.75 10.11
CA GLU A 219 5.06 4.76 9.94
C GLU A 219 5.64 6.18 9.86
N GLU A 220 6.65 6.49 10.67
CA GLU A 220 7.33 7.79 10.64
C GLU A 220 8.04 8.03 9.30
N VAL A 221 8.71 6.99 8.78
CA VAL A 221 9.40 7.04 7.50
C VAL A 221 8.42 7.10 6.33
N GLU A 222 7.33 6.33 6.41
CA GLU A 222 6.23 6.34 5.43
C GLU A 222 5.61 7.74 5.31
N GLN A 223 5.30 8.39 6.44
CA GLN A 223 4.74 9.75 6.43
C GLN A 223 5.72 10.75 5.81
N ALA A 224 7.01 10.67 6.16
CA ALA A 224 8.01 11.56 5.58
C ALA A 224 8.19 11.35 4.06
N LEU A 225 8.03 10.11 3.56
CA LEU A 225 8.04 9.81 2.14
C LEU A 225 6.79 10.35 1.42
N LEU A 226 5.61 10.18 2.02
CA LEU A 226 4.33 10.65 1.47
C LEU A 226 4.22 12.18 1.41
N ALA A 227 5.00 12.90 2.21
CA ALA A 227 5.11 14.35 2.11
C ALA A 227 5.81 14.83 0.81
N HIS A 228 6.48 13.94 0.07
CA HIS A 228 7.10 14.27 -1.20
C HIS A 228 6.06 14.31 -2.34
N PRO A 229 5.94 15.41 -3.12
CA PRO A 229 4.88 15.58 -4.13
C PRO A 229 4.86 14.52 -5.26
N ALA A 230 5.99 13.84 -5.46
CA ALA A 230 6.14 12.79 -6.46
C ALA A 230 5.78 11.37 -5.95
N ILE A 231 5.51 11.19 -4.66
CA ILE A 231 5.16 9.88 -4.09
C ILE A 231 3.65 9.85 -3.86
N THR A 232 2.97 8.86 -4.43
CA THR A 232 1.52 8.66 -4.25
C THR A 232 1.21 7.69 -3.13
N ASP A 233 2.09 6.70 -2.91
CA ASP A 233 1.93 5.72 -1.85
C ASP A 233 3.30 5.19 -1.39
N ALA A 234 3.39 4.76 -0.13
CA ALA A 234 4.62 4.22 0.44
C ALA A 234 4.34 3.20 1.55
N VAL A 235 5.17 2.16 1.62
CA VAL A 235 5.27 1.25 2.77
C VAL A 235 6.71 1.00 3.11
N VAL A 236 7.04 1.02 4.40
CA VAL A 236 8.38 0.75 4.89
C VAL A 236 8.37 -0.59 5.63
N VAL A 237 9.38 -1.39 5.33
CA VAL A 237 9.57 -2.71 5.93
C VAL A 237 11.03 -2.91 6.32
N GLY A 238 11.23 -3.58 7.44
CA GLY A 238 12.52 -4.15 7.77
C GLY A 238 12.75 -5.42 6.96
N VAL A 239 13.89 -5.51 6.28
CA VAL A 239 14.38 -6.73 5.62
C VAL A 239 15.67 -7.20 6.28
N PRO A 240 15.94 -8.51 6.39
CA PRO A 240 17.19 -9.00 6.97
C PRO A 240 18.42 -8.39 6.29
N ASP A 241 19.39 -7.94 7.09
CA ASP A 241 20.65 -7.37 6.60
C ASP A 241 21.82 -7.91 7.42
N PRO A 242 22.88 -8.48 6.81
CA PRO A 242 24.00 -9.08 7.53
C PRO A 242 24.79 -8.11 8.42
N ARG A 243 24.80 -6.81 8.09
CA ARG A 243 25.55 -5.78 8.81
C ARG A 243 24.70 -5.10 9.87
N TRP A 244 23.42 -4.88 9.58
CA TRP A 244 22.54 -4.05 10.40
C TRP A 244 21.47 -4.86 11.14
N GLY A 245 21.42 -6.18 10.96
CA GLY A 245 20.35 -7.04 11.44
C GLY A 245 19.11 -6.89 10.56
N GLN A 246 18.58 -5.68 10.48
CA GLN A 246 17.58 -5.29 9.47
C GLN A 246 18.01 -4.03 8.72
N SER A 247 17.71 -3.99 7.43
CA SER A 247 17.78 -2.79 6.59
C SER A 247 16.39 -2.14 6.52
N VAL A 248 16.34 -0.82 6.64
CA VAL A 248 15.13 -0.03 6.39
C VAL A 248 14.92 0.03 4.90
N THR A 249 13.84 -0.57 4.40
CA THR A 249 13.53 -0.61 2.97
C THR A 249 12.16 0.02 2.72
N ALA A 250 12.12 0.99 1.81
CA ALA A 250 10.89 1.61 1.34
C ALA A 250 10.43 0.94 0.05
N VAL A 251 9.13 0.65 -0.04
CA VAL A 251 8.44 0.31 -1.29
C VAL A 251 7.53 1.50 -1.61
N VAL A 252 7.77 2.15 -2.74
CA VAL A 252 7.11 3.41 -3.10
C VAL A 252 6.41 3.31 -4.44
N ALA A 253 5.24 3.94 -4.55
CA ALA A 253 4.58 4.19 -5.82
C ALA A 253 4.83 5.66 -6.22
N PRO A 254 5.60 5.92 -7.28
CA PRO A 254 5.79 7.27 -7.80
C PRO A 254 4.56 7.72 -8.61
N ARG A 255 4.31 9.02 -8.66
CA ARG A 255 3.32 9.62 -9.54
C ARG A 255 3.79 9.50 -11.00
N ALA A 256 2.91 9.06 -11.90
CA ALA A 256 3.26 8.76 -13.31
C ALA A 256 3.96 9.90 -14.08
N ALA A 257 3.72 11.16 -13.71
CA ALA A 257 4.36 12.33 -14.31
C ALA A 257 5.77 12.64 -13.76
N LEU A 258 6.24 11.92 -12.75
CA LEU A 258 7.49 12.15 -12.01
C LEU A 258 8.26 10.83 -11.74
N ALA A 259 8.18 9.87 -12.67
CA ALA A 259 8.79 8.54 -12.53
C ALA A 259 10.34 8.57 -12.48
N ASP A 260 10.96 9.66 -12.92
CA ASP A 260 12.42 9.84 -12.99
C ASP A 260 13.06 10.34 -11.68
N LEU A 261 12.30 10.42 -10.58
CA LEU A 261 12.81 10.84 -9.27
C LEU A 261 13.94 9.91 -8.80
N SER A 262 15.13 10.46 -8.56
CA SER A 262 16.30 9.71 -8.09
C SER A 262 16.20 9.32 -6.61
N ASP A 263 16.95 8.29 -6.21
CA ASP A 263 17.05 7.90 -4.79
C ASP A 263 17.72 9.00 -3.95
N GLU A 264 18.65 9.74 -4.56
CA GLU A 264 19.32 10.89 -3.94
C GLU A 264 18.34 12.02 -3.61
N GLU A 265 17.41 12.34 -4.50
CA GLU A 265 16.38 13.37 -4.26
C GLU A 265 15.42 12.97 -3.14
N LEU A 266 14.99 11.71 -3.10
CA LEU A 266 14.19 11.18 -2.00
C LEU A 266 14.95 11.24 -0.67
N THR A 267 16.23 10.86 -0.68
CA THR A 267 17.08 10.91 0.52
C THR A 267 17.29 12.35 1.00
N ALA A 268 17.46 13.30 0.08
CA ALA A 268 17.56 14.72 0.40
C ALA A 268 16.25 15.22 1.05
N HIS A 269 15.09 14.86 0.50
CA HIS A 269 13.80 15.22 1.08
C HIS A 269 13.60 14.70 2.51
N LEU A 270 14.08 13.49 2.79
CA LEU A 270 14.00 12.89 4.12
C LEU A 270 14.98 13.53 5.11
N SER A 271 16.10 14.09 4.63
CA SER A 271 17.12 14.71 5.48
C SER A 271 16.59 15.91 6.28
N ASP A 272 15.62 16.62 5.74
CA ASP A 272 14.99 17.78 6.40
C ASP A 272 13.97 17.38 7.49
N ARG A 273 13.60 16.09 7.56
CA ARG A 273 12.49 15.60 8.39
C ARG A 273 12.90 14.53 9.39
N LEU A 274 13.87 13.69 9.02
CA LEU A 274 14.26 12.50 9.77
C LEU A 274 15.77 12.42 9.94
N ALA A 275 16.17 11.92 11.10
CA ALA A 275 17.56 11.56 11.35
C ALA A 275 18.05 10.51 10.34
N ARG A 276 19.31 10.62 9.91
CA ARG A 276 19.90 9.81 8.82
C ARG A 276 19.78 8.30 9.01
N TYR A 277 19.80 7.80 10.25
CA TYR A 277 19.69 6.36 10.51
C TYR A 277 18.29 5.79 10.23
N LYS A 278 17.26 6.65 10.15
CA LYS A 278 15.88 6.28 9.79
C LYS A 278 15.65 6.23 8.28
N HIS A 279 16.60 6.72 7.49
CA HIS A 279 16.45 6.79 6.04
C HIS A 279 16.41 5.38 5.44
N PRO A 280 15.53 5.13 4.46
CA PRO A 280 15.57 3.90 3.70
C PRO A 280 16.96 3.71 3.08
N ARG A 281 17.58 2.55 3.34
CA ARG A 281 18.82 2.14 2.67
C ARG A 281 18.55 1.54 1.29
N ARG A 282 17.30 1.16 1.05
CA ARG A 282 16.81 0.61 -0.21
C ARG A 282 15.45 1.21 -0.51
N ILE A 283 15.25 1.58 -1.78
CA ILE A 283 13.99 2.07 -2.30
C ILE A 283 13.58 1.17 -3.47
N VAL A 284 12.40 0.56 -3.36
CA VAL A 284 11.81 -0.31 -4.37
C VAL A 284 10.61 0.42 -4.96
N ARG A 285 10.65 0.70 -6.27
CA ARG A 285 9.54 1.34 -6.98
C ARG A 285 8.57 0.27 -7.48
N VAL A 286 7.27 0.50 -7.28
CA VAL A 286 6.17 -0.35 -7.74
C VAL A 286 5.07 0.50 -8.35
N ASP A 287 4.26 -0.07 -9.24
CA ASP A 287 3.08 0.63 -9.76
C ASP A 287 2.01 0.83 -8.68
N GLU A 288 1.84 -0.16 -7.80
CA GLU A 288 0.89 -0.13 -6.70
C GLU A 288 1.50 -0.74 -5.42
N VAL A 289 1.40 -0.03 -4.30
CA VAL A 289 1.85 -0.53 -3.00
C VAL A 289 0.90 -1.63 -2.51
N PRO A 290 1.41 -2.82 -2.07
CA PRO A 290 0.55 -3.91 -1.66
C PRO A 290 -0.42 -3.55 -0.54
N ARG A 291 -1.70 -3.83 -0.75
CA ARG A 291 -2.76 -3.65 0.26
C ARG A 291 -3.37 -4.99 0.69
N THR A 292 -3.96 -4.99 1.89
CA THR A 292 -4.87 -6.04 2.35
C THR A 292 -6.25 -5.82 1.73
N PRO A 293 -7.16 -6.82 1.75
CA PRO A 293 -8.55 -6.62 1.31
C PRO A 293 -9.30 -5.49 2.05
N ALA A 294 -8.81 -5.07 3.21
CA ALA A 294 -9.34 -3.96 3.99
C ALA A 294 -8.75 -2.59 3.60
N GLY A 295 -7.88 -2.51 2.58
CA GLY A 295 -7.23 -1.28 2.12
C GLY A 295 -6.00 -0.83 2.94
N LYS A 296 -5.66 -1.55 4.01
CA LYS A 296 -4.45 -1.27 4.82
C LYS A 296 -3.19 -1.78 4.13
N LEU A 297 -2.04 -1.17 4.42
CA LEU A 297 -0.73 -1.62 3.94
C LEU A 297 -0.48 -3.09 4.27
N ASN A 298 -0.05 -3.87 3.28
CA ASN A 298 0.30 -5.27 3.45
C ASN A 298 1.82 -5.42 3.53
N ARG A 299 2.37 -5.20 4.72
CA ARG A 299 3.82 -5.26 4.99
C ARG A 299 4.43 -6.64 4.73
N GLY A 300 3.67 -7.71 4.98
CA GLY A 300 4.11 -9.07 4.64
C GLY A 300 4.33 -9.21 3.13
N LYS A 301 3.36 -8.77 2.33
CA LYS A 301 3.48 -8.81 0.87
C LYS A 301 4.56 -7.87 0.34
N ALA A 302 4.70 -6.68 0.92
CA ALA A 302 5.76 -5.75 0.59
C ALA A 302 7.15 -6.37 0.86
N ARG A 303 7.33 -7.02 2.02
CA ARG A 303 8.56 -7.75 2.34
C ARG A 303 8.84 -8.88 1.34
N GLU A 304 7.84 -9.67 0.97
CA GLU A 304 7.99 -10.70 -0.08
C GLU A 304 8.48 -10.11 -1.40
N LEU A 305 7.89 -9.00 -1.86
CA LEU A 305 8.30 -8.32 -3.10
C LEU A 305 9.75 -7.86 -3.04
N VAL A 306 10.14 -7.24 -1.93
CA VAL A 306 11.50 -6.73 -1.73
C VAL A 306 12.52 -7.88 -1.76
N LEU A 307 12.24 -8.98 -1.07
CA LEU A 307 13.10 -10.17 -1.03
C LEU A 307 13.14 -10.91 -2.37
N ALA A 308 12.05 -10.91 -3.14
CA ALA A 308 12.03 -11.51 -4.48
C ALA A 308 12.95 -10.77 -5.46
N GLN A 309 13.06 -9.45 -5.35
CA GLN A 309 13.97 -8.63 -6.16
C GLN A 309 15.44 -8.74 -5.73
N GLU A 310 15.71 -9.19 -4.50
CA GLU A 310 17.04 -9.22 -3.89
C GLU A 310 17.84 -10.50 -4.20
N ARG A 311 17.29 -11.44 -4.98
CA ARG A 311 18.00 -12.67 -5.34
C ARG A 311 19.24 -12.32 -6.18
N PRO A 312 20.47 -12.53 -5.64
CA PRO A 312 21.67 -12.30 -6.42
C PRO A 312 21.67 -13.28 -7.59
N ALA A 313 21.93 -12.80 -8.80
CA ALA A 313 22.26 -13.68 -9.91
C ALA A 313 23.48 -14.52 -9.49
N GLY A 314 23.40 -15.83 -9.63
CA GLY A 314 24.48 -16.76 -9.32
C GLY A 314 24.41 -17.46 -7.96
N GLN A 315 23.46 -17.13 -7.07
CA GLN A 315 23.32 -17.88 -5.81
C GLN A 315 22.40 -19.10 -5.97
N PRO A 316 22.85 -20.31 -5.60
CA PRO A 316 22.01 -21.50 -5.65
C PRO A 316 20.84 -21.41 -4.64
N PHE A 317 19.65 -21.86 -5.03
CA PHE A 317 18.48 -21.96 -4.16
C PHE A 317 17.79 -23.31 -4.34
N THR A 318 17.25 -23.85 -3.24
CA THR A 318 16.46 -25.08 -3.26
C THR A 318 15.04 -24.79 -3.76
N VAL A 319 14.56 -25.61 -4.69
CA VAL A 319 13.18 -25.59 -5.18
C VAL A 319 12.28 -26.18 -4.09
N GLU A 320 11.32 -25.39 -3.64
CA GLU A 320 10.34 -25.79 -2.62
C GLU A 320 8.97 -26.02 -3.26
N ALA A 321 8.06 -26.77 -2.62
CA ALA A 321 6.69 -26.96 -3.12
C ALA A 321 5.96 -25.64 -3.45
N GLY A 322 6.26 -24.55 -2.73
CA GLY A 322 5.73 -23.22 -3.01
C GLY A 322 6.13 -22.68 -4.39
N HIS A 323 7.40 -22.89 -4.78
CA HIS A 323 7.92 -22.48 -6.08
C HIS A 323 7.26 -23.27 -7.22
N VAL A 324 7.18 -24.60 -7.08
CA VAL A 324 6.52 -25.47 -8.07
C VAL A 324 5.06 -25.04 -8.28
N ARG A 325 4.33 -24.69 -7.22
CA ARG A 325 2.95 -24.20 -7.31
C ARG A 325 2.84 -22.83 -7.98
N ALA A 326 3.77 -21.91 -7.71
CA ALA A 326 3.80 -20.60 -8.36
C ALA A 326 4.04 -20.75 -9.88
N PHE A 327 4.97 -21.62 -10.26
CA PHE A 327 5.31 -21.93 -11.64
C PHE A 327 4.20 -22.68 -12.39
N ALA A 328 3.53 -23.65 -11.75
CA ALA A 328 2.38 -24.36 -12.31
C ALA A 328 1.19 -23.42 -12.60
N ARG A 329 0.93 -22.47 -11.69
CA ARG A 329 -0.10 -21.43 -11.90
C ARG A 329 0.18 -20.54 -13.10
N ALA A 330 1.44 -20.21 -13.37
CA ALA A 330 1.82 -19.42 -14.54
C ALA A 330 1.56 -20.17 -15.86
N LEU A 331 1.62 -21.50 -15.83
CA LEU A 331 1.30 -22.37 -16.98
C LEU A 331 -0.19 -22.72 -17.09
N GLY A 332 -1.02 -22.30 -16.13
CA GLY A 332 -2.45 -22.60 -16.11
C GLY A 332 -2.81 -24.03 -15.66
N ASP A 333 -1.87 -24.77 -15.05
CA ASP A 333 -2.11 -26.15 -14.61
C ASP A 333 -2.34 -26.26 -13.09
N THR A 334 -3.33 -27.06 -12.69
CA THR A 334 -3.68 -27.38 -11.30
C THR A 334 -3.51 -28.85 -10.93
N GLY A 335 -2.91 -29.71 -11.77
CA GLY A 335 -2.62 -31.07 -11.33
C GLY A 335 -1.95 -32.02 -12.33
N GLY A 336 -0.70 -32.38 -12.02
CA GLY A 336 -0.15 -33.71 -12.26
C GLY A 336 0.52 -33.96 -13.61
N GLY A 337 1.85 -33.82 -13.65
CA GLY A 337 2.73 -34.32 -14.72
C GLY A 337 3.05 -33.26 -15.77
N ILE A 338 4.31 -32.81 -15.83
CA ILE A 338 4.78 -31.72 -16.70
C ILE A 338 5.40 -32.30 -17.99
N PRO A 339 4.76 -32.14 -19.16
CA PRO A 339 5.41 -32.16 -20.47
C PRO A 339 5.50 -30.75 -21.10
N PRO A 340 6.30 -30.58 -22.18
CA PRO A 340 7.05 -29.35 -22.42
C PRO A 340 6.32 -28.30 -23.28
N THR A 341 6.67 -27.04 -22.98
CA THR A 341 6.56 -25.82 -23.80
C THR A 341 5.17 -25.37 -24.26
N PHE A 342 4.72 -24.24 -23.73
CA PHE A 342 3.76 -23.35 -24.39
C PHE A 342 4.29 -21.91 -24.33
N PRO A 343 4.33 -21.19 -25.46
CA PRO A 343 4.68 -19.77 -25.48
C PRO A 343 3.47 -18.95 -25.02
N ILE A 344 3.61 -18.17 -23.95
CA ILE A 344 2.73 -17.03 -23.72
C ILE A 344 3.36 -15.87 -24.47
N ALA A 345 2.91 -15.70 -25.71
CA ALA A 345 3.06 -14.45 -26.45
C ALA A 345 1.76 -14.25 -27.24
N PHE A 346 0.91 -13.32 -26.80
CA PHE A 346 -0.05 -12.70 -27.69
C PHE A 346 -0.16 -11.21 -27.32
N ALA A 347 0.54 -10.41 -28.11
CA ALA A 347 0.45 -8.96 -28.10
C ALA A 347 -1.01 -8.47 -28.11
N HIS A 348 -1.31 -7.52 -27.22
CA HIS A 348 -2.61 -6.87 -27.16
C HIS A 348 -2.82 -5.91 -28.35
N VAL A 349 -4.09 -5.80 -28.74
CA VAL A 349 -4.64 -5.05 -29.87
C VAL A 349 -4.59 -3.54 -29.59
N ASP A 350 -3.96 -2.80 -30.51
CA ASP A 350 -4.07 -1.35 -30.66
C ASP A 350 -4.67 -1.11 -32.07
N GLU A 351 -5.70 -0.25 -32.16
CA GLU A 351 -6.38 0.06 -33.43
C GLU A 351 -5.45 0.70 -34.48
N ASP A 352 -4.33 1.31 -34.06
CA ASP A 352 -3.30 1.83 -34.95
C ASP A 352 -2.23 0.78 -35.35
N TRP A 353 -2.20 -0.41 -34.73
CA TRP A 353 -1.11 -1.40 -34.90
C TRP A 353 -1.55 -2.88 -34.92
N PRO A 354 -2.13 -3.40 -36.01
CA PRO A 354 -2.64 -4.77 -36.03
C PRO A 354 -1.54 -5.84 -36.16
N LEU A 355 -1.54 -6.81 -35.23
CA LEU A 355 -1.13 -8.19 -35.47
C LEU A 355 -2.39 -9.06 -35.34
N VAL A 356 -2.77 -9.77 -36.41
CA VAL A 356 -4.09 -10.41 -36.55
C VAL A 356 -4.22 -11.68 -35.70
N MET A 357 -5.29 -11.76 -34.89
CA MET A 357 -5.77 -12.99 -34.22
C MET A 357 -6.48 -13.94 -35.20
N ARG A 358 -6.34 -15.26 -35.03
CA ARG A 358 -7.11 -16.26 -35.79
C ARG A 358 -8.51 -16.45 -35.18
N PRO A 359 -9.59 -16.56 -35.99
CA PRO A 359 -10.94 -16.76 -35.46
C PRO A 359 -11.14 -18.14 -34.79
N GLY A 360 -11.78 -18.18 -33.62
CA GLY A 360 -12.46 -19.39 -33.11
C GLY A 360 -11.98 -20.04 -31.80
N ARG A 361 -11.16 -19.40 -30.95
CA ARG A 361 -10.83 -19.92 -29.61
C ARG A 361 -11.01 -18.88 -28.48
N PRO A 362 -11.60 -19.25 -27.33
CA PRO A 362 -11.74 -18.36 -26.17
C PRO A 362 -10.49 -18.29 -25.28
N TRP A 363 -10.34 -17.16 -24.57
CA TRP A 363 -9.21 -16.78 -23.69
C TRP A 363 -9.54 -16.98 -22.20
N HIS A 364 -8.52 -17.32 -21.39
CA HIS A 364 -8.59 -17.43 -19.93
C HIS A 364 -7.37 -16.78 -19.25
N GLY A 365 -7.47 -15.51 -18.87
CA GLY A 365 -6.51 -14.84 -17.99
C GLY A 365 -7.00 -14.79 -16.54
N SER A 366 -6.10 -14.46 -15.60
CA SER A 366 -6.36 -14.39 -14.16
C SER A 366 -7.20 -13.15 -13.79
N GLY A 367 -8.46 -13.13 -14.18
CA GLY A 367 -9.40 -12.05 -13.90
C GLY A 367 -10.75 -12.36 -14.54
N LYS A 368 -11.72 -12.79 -13.72
CA LYS A 368 -13.17 -12.91 -13.95
C LYS A 368 -13.70 -12.85 -15.41
N GLY A 369 -13.96 -14.03 -15.99
CA GLY A 369 -15.05 -14.28 -16.94
C GLY A 369 -15.01 -13.56 -18.29
N PRO A 370 -15.84 -13.98 -19.26
CA PRO A 370 -15.93 -13.33 -20.57
C PRO A 370 -16.74 -12.03 -20.45
N GLY A 371 -16.11 -10.87 -20.65
CA GLY A 371 -16.77 -9.57 -20.63
C GLY A 371 -15.94 -8.49 -21.32
N GLU A 372 -16.62 -7.66 -22.11
CA GLU A 372 -16.08 -6.70 -23.08
C GLU A 372 -15.17 -5.61 -22.49
N SER A 373 -14.15 -5.25 -23.26
CA SER A 373 -13.32 -4.05 -23.06
C SER A 373 -14.20 -2.80 -23.13
N ARG A 374 -14.22 -1.99 -22.06
CA ARG A 374 -14.72 -0.61 -22.10
C ARG A 374 -13.53 0.33 -22.17
N GLY A 375 -13.57 1.22 -23.16
CA GLY A 375 -12.51 2.17 -23.48
C GLY A 375 -12.05 3.00 -22.28
N GLY A 376 -10.81 2.74 -21.89
CA GLY A 376 -10.03 3.48 -20.91
C GLY A 376 -8.61 2.95 -21.03
N ALA A 377 -7.64 3.84 -21.25
CA ALA A 377 -6.25 3.50 -21.54
C ALA A 377 -5.63 2.64 -20.42
N GLY A 378 -5.68 1.33 -20.59
CA GLY A 378 -4.95 0.35 -19.78
C GLY A 378 -3.48 0.37 -20.22
N GLY A 379 -2.59 0.65 -19.27
CA GLY A 379 -1.15 0.67 -19.51
C GLY A 379 -0.65 -0.65 -20.09
N LEU A 380 0.35 -0.57 -20.96
CA LEU A 380 1.05 -1.70 -21.56
C LEU A 380 1.61 -2.60 -20.45
N HIS A 381 1.00 -3.77 -20.24
CA HIS A 381 1.44 -4.74 -19.24
C HIS A 381 2.83 -5.29 -19.60
N ALA A 382 3.73 -5.37 -18.62
CA ALA A 382 4.95 -6.16 -18.74
C ALA A 382 4.58 -7.66 -18.71
N GLU A 383 4.81 -8.38 -19.80
CA GLU A 383 4.58 -9.82 -19.86
C GLU A 383 5.83 -10.58 -19.38
N GLN A 384 5.60 -11.62 -18.57
CA GLN A 384 6.63 -12.54 -18.11
C GLN A 384 6.37 -13.95 -18.66
N GLU A 385 7.24 -14.42 -19.53
CA GLU A 385 7.21 -15.76 -20.12
C GLU A 385 8.13 -16.71 -19.33
N PHE A 386 7.75 -17.98 -19.24
CA PHE A 386 8.59 -19.05 -18.71
C PHE A 386 8.71 -20.21 -19.70
N VAL A 387 9.94 -20.57 -20.08
CA VAL A 387 10.27 -21.73 -20.90
C VAL A 387 10.90 -22.80 -20.02
N TYR A 388 10.28 -23.97 -19.92
CA TYR A 388 10.80 -25.10 -19.16
C TYR A 388 11.47 -26.09 -20.10
N TYR A 389 12.75 -26.37 -19.87
CA TYR A 389 13.51 -27.37 -20.62
C TYR A 389 13.31 -28.78 -20.04
N ARG A 390 12.97 -28.87 -18.75
CA ARG A 390 12.57 -30.09 -18.06
C ARG A 390 11.68 -29.78 -16.84
N PRO A 391 10.95 -30.77 -16.28
CA PRO A 391 10.16 -30.58 -15.07
C PRO A 391 11.01 -30.12 -13.88
N LEU A 392 10.44 -29.23 -13.06
CA LEU A 392 11.00 -28.84 -11.77
C LEU A 392 10.77 -29.96 -10.73
N ARG A 393 11.77 -30.22 -9.90
CA ARG A 393 11.72 -31.20 -8.81
C ARG A 393 11.87 -30.49 -7.48
N GLU A 394 10.93 -30.73 -6.56
CA GLU A 394 11.09 -30.28 -5.18
C GLU A 394 12.38 -30.86 -4.59
N GLY A 395 13.14 -30.02 -3.89
CA GLY A 395 14.45 -30.33 -3.33
C GLY A 395 15.63 -30.11 -4.29
N GLU A 396 15.42 -29.89 -5.59
CA GLU A 396 16.54 -29.61 -6.51
C GLU A 396 17.11 -28.20 -6.28
N THR A 397 18.41 -28.02 -6.52
CA THR A 397 19.05 -26.72 -6.36
C THR A 397 19.27 -26.07 -7.73
N LEU A 398 18.77 -24.84 -7.89
CA LEU A 398 18.90 -24.06 -9.11
C LEU A 398 19.67 -22.77 -8.88
N THR A 399 20.36 -22.29 -9.90
CA THR A 399 21.13 -21.03 -9.87
C THR A 399 20.60 -20.10 -10.96
N ALA A 400 20.29 -18.86 -10.60
CA ALA A 400 19.77 -17.87 -11.57
C ALA A 400 20.91 -17.18 -12.34
N HIS A 401 20.86 -17.19 -13.65
CA HIS A 401 21.86 -16.62 -14.56
C HIS A 401 21.20 -15.58 -15.46
N LYS A 402 21.59 -14.31 -15.35
CA LYS A 402 21.05 -13.25 -16.22
C LYS A 402 21.64 -13.40 -17.61
N VAL A 403 20.77 -13.43 -18.61
CA VAL A 403 21.16 -13.49 -20.03
C VAL A 403 20.71 -12.19 -20.71
N PRO A 404 21.57 -11.53 -21.51
CA PRO A 404 21.18 -10.34 -22.25
C PRO A 404 19.98 -10.63 -23.15
N GLY A 405 18.93 -9.81 -23.03
CA GLY A 405 17.78 -9.86 -23.93
C GLY A 405 17.89 -8.85 -25.07
N ARG A 406 16.93 -8.90 -25.98
CA ARG A 406 16.86 -7.96 -27.10
C ARG A 406 16.23 -6.64 -26.65
N THR A 407 16.70 -5.55 -27.24
CA THR A 407 16.01 -4.27 -27.18
C THR A 407 15.59 -3.89 -28.59
N TRP A 408 14.34 -3.51 -28.78
CA TRP A 408 13.85 -3.03 -30.07
C TRP A 408 12.89 -1.87 -29.88
N THR A 409 12.79 -1.04 -30.92
CA THR A 409 11.90 0.11 -30.91
C THR A 409 10.81 -0.05 -31.96
N LYS A 410 9.61 0.41 -31.65
CA LYS A 410 8.51 0.54 -32.61
C LYS A 410 8.08 2.00 -32.64
N THR A 411 8.23 2.64 -33.79
CA THR A 411 7.83 4.04 -33.98
C THR A 411 6.41 4.09 -34.51
N GLY A 412 5.57 4.89 -33.84
CA GLY A 412 4.20 5.13 -34.26
C GLY A 412 3.78 6.60 -34.25
N ARG A 413 2.52 6.87 -34.61
CA ARG A 413 1.96 8.23 -34.71
C ARG A 413 2.01 9.00 -33.39
N SER A 414 2.02 8.29 -32.26
CA SER A 414 2.02 8.83 -30.90
C SER A 414 3.40 8.88 -30.23
N GLY A 415 4.46 8.38 -30.87
CA GLY A 415 5.82 8.39 -30.33
C GLY A 415 6.61 7.10 -30.60
N VAL A 416 7.72 6.92 -29.89
CA VAL A 416 8.56 5.72 -29.97
C VAL A 416 8.34 4.85 -28.73
N LEU A 417 7.96 3.59 -28.95
CA LEU A 417 7.94 2.56 -27.92
C LEU A 417 9.26 1.80 -27.94
N THR A 418 9.97 1.75 -26.81
CA THR A 418 11.16 0.92 -26.64
C THR A 418 10.82 -0.28 -25.78
N PHE A 419 11.03 -1.47 -26.35
CA PHE A 419 10.84 -2.77 -25.70
C PHE A 419 12.20 -3.31 -25.28
N THR A 420 12.30 -3.80 -24.05
CA THR A 420 13.54 -4.41 -23.53
C THR A 420 13.21 -5.76 -22.91
N GLU A 421 13.78 -6.82 -23.48
CA GLU A 421 13.77 -8.15 -22.89
C GLU A 421 14.84 -8.28 -21.81
N ARG A 422 14.47 -8.98 -20.74
CA ARG A 422 15.39 -9.46 -19.72
C ARG A 422 15.19 -10.95 -19.57
N HIS A 423 16.25 -11.74 -19.77
CA HIS A 423 16.21 -13.18 -19.57
C HIS A 423 16.90 -13.59 -18.27
N VAL A 424 16.35 -14.58 -17.60
CA VAL A 424 16.96 -15.25 -16.45
C VAL A 424 16.87 -16.75 -16.66
N ASP A 425 18.02 -17.40 -16.79
CA ASP A 425 18.16 -18.85 -16.86
C ASP A 425 18.33 -19.43 -15.46
N PHE A 426 17.48 -20.35 -15.09
CA PHE A 426 17.61 -21.16 -13.89
C PHE A 426 18.34 -22.45 -14.26
N LEU A 427 19.60 -22.54 -13.89
CA LEU A 427 20.49 -23.66 -14.19
C LEU A 427 20.51 -24.64 -13.03
N ASP A 428 20.61 -25.95 -13.30
CA ASP A 428 20.84 -26.94 -12.25
C ASP A 428 22.32 -27.04 -11.84
N ALA A 429 22.62 -28.01 -10.96
CA ALA A 429 23.98 -28.24 -10.46
C ALA A 429 24.99 -28.53 -11.57
N ASP A 430 24.56 -29.10 -12.70
CA ASP A 430 25.38 -29.42 -13.87
C ASP A 430 25.43 -28.27 -14.90
N GLN A 431 24.97 -27.08 -14.50
CA GLN A 431 24.86 -25.87 -15.34
C GLN A 431 23.93 -26.06 -16.55
N GLN A 432 23.00 -27.01 -16.50
CA GLN A 432 22.01 -27.19 -17.56
C GLN A 432 20.78 -26.31 -17.31
N PRO A 433 20.25 -25.62 -18.33
CA PRO A 433 19.07 -24.78 -18.16
C PRO A 433 17.85 -25.65 -17.86
N VAL A 434 17.14 -25.30 -16.79
CA VAL A 434 15.91 -25.96 -16.34
C VAL A 434 14.70 -25.11 -16.69
N VAL A 435 14.78 -23.80 -16.42
CA VAL A 435 13.75 -22.82 -16.73
C VAL A 435 14.40 -21.55 -17.25
N ARG A 436 13.84 -20.91 -18.27
CA ARG A 436 14.16 -19.53 -18.65
C ARG A 436 12.96 -18.65 -18.37
N SER A 437 13.15 -17.57 -17.63
CA SER A 437 12.16 -16.49 -17.55
C SER A 437 12.55 -15.37 -18.51
N THR A 438 11.59 -14.87 -19.28
CA THR A 438 11.75 -13.67 -20.12
C THR A 438 10.76 -12.62 -19.63
N THR A 439 11.24 -11.41 -19.34
CA THR A 439 10.37 -10.26 -19.02
C THR A 439 10.56 -9.19 -20.08
N VAL A 440 9.46 -8.69 -20.64
CA VAL A 440 9.50 -7.56 -21.59
C VAL A 440 8.99 -6.31 -20.89
N THR A 441 9.83 -5.28 -20.81
CA THR A 441 9.42 -3.95 -20.34
C THR A 441 9.24 -3.01 -21.51
N VAL A 442 8.19 -2.18 -21.47
CA VAL A 442 7.92 -1.16 -22.51
C VAL A 442 8.10 0.22 -21.91
N THR A 443 8.84 1.09 -22.60
CA THR A 443 9.01 2.50 -22.24
C THR A 443 8.57 3.37 -23.41
N THR A 444 7.97 4.53 -23.11
CA THR A 444 7.52 5.51 -24.10
C THR A 444 8.49 6.69 -24.09
N ALA A 445 8.87 7.17 -25.28
CA ALA A 445 9.50 8.48 -25.44
C ALA A 445 8.58 9.41 -26.26
N PRO A 446 8.34 10.66 -25.81
CA PRO A 446 7.59 11.62 -26.60
C PRO A 446 8.31 11.91 -27.92
N ALA A 447 7.56 12.08 -29.01
CA ALA A 447 8.12 12.47 -30.30
C ALA A 447 8.80 13.84 -30.20
N SER A 448 9.99 14.00 -30.77
CA SER A 448 10.67 15.29 -30.86
C SER A 448 9.84 16.30 -31.66
N GLU A 449 9.87 17.57 -31.24
CA GLU A 449 9.13 18.69 -31.86
C GLU A 449 9.48 18.93 -33.34
N GLU A 450 10.54 18.33 -33.88
CA GLU A 450 10.93 18.46 -35.28
C GLU A 450 10.11 17.59 -36.26
N ALA A 451 9.20 16.75 -35.77
CA ALA A 451 8.39 15.84 -36.60
C ALA A 451 6.88 16.11 -36.58
N ARG A 452 6.45 17.35 -36.29
CA ARG A 452 5.04 17.78 -36.41
C ARG A 452 4.80 18.76 -37.54
#